data_AF-A0A6C0F6X4-F1
#
_entry.id   AF-A0A6C0F6X4-F1
#
_cell.length_a   1.000
_cell.length_b   1.000
_cell.length_c   1.000
_cell.angle_alpha   90.00
_cell.angle_beta   90.00
_cell.angle_gamma   90.00
#
_symmetry.space_group_name_H-M   'P 1'
#
loop_
_entity.id
_entity.type
_entity.pdbx_description
1 polymer ?
#
loop_
_entity_poly.entity_id
_entity_poly.type
_entity_poly.pdbx_seq_one_letter_code
_entity_poly.pdbx_strand_id
1 'polypeptide(L)' 'MFQINTTHLLKYLIMIVTVTVATKYVPSCGVLQKHAIYVGLVAGTAFALLDTCYPRIIVTDNHDQLAV' A
#
# COMPACT_ATOMS: atom_id res chain seq x y z
N MET A 1 -16.37 -14.03 11.29
CA MET A 1 -16.82 -13.68 9.93
C MET A 1 -16.18 -12.34 9.59
N PHE A 2 -15.15 -12.33 8.74
CA PHE A 2 -14.29 -11.17 8.48
C PHE A 2 -15.13 -9.96 8.02
N GLN A 3 -15.26 -8.92 8.84
CA GLN A 3 -15.78 -7.62 8.39
C GLN A 3 -14.67 -6.94 7.59
N ILE A 4 -14.68 -7.15 6.28
CA ILE A 4 -13.75 -6.51 5.38
C ILE A 4 -14.22 -5.06 5.17
N ASN A 5 -13.46 -4.10 5.71
CA ASN A 5 -13.68 -2.69 5.44
C ASN A 5 -13.26 -2.39 4.00
N THR A 6 -14.25 -2.33 3.09
CA THR A 6 -14.07 -2.19 1.63
C THR A 6 -13.16 -1.02 1.23
N THR A 7 -13.17 0.05 2.04
CA THR A 7 -12.34 1.24 1.83
C THR A 7 -10.83 0.94 1.91
N HIS A 8 -10.41 0.06 2.82
CA HIS A 8 -8.99 -0.30 2.95
C HIS A 8 -8.61 -1.37 1.93
N LEU A 9 -9.51 -2.29 1.61
CA LEU A 9 -9.24 -3.35 0.64
C LEU A 9 -8.99 -2.78 -0.76
N LEU A 10 -9.77 -1.78 -1.18
CA LEU A 10 -9.57 -1.11 -2.47
C LEU A 10 -8.18 -0.49 -2.58
N LYS A 11 -7.68 0.12 -1.50
CA LYS A 11 -6.35 0.74 -1.43
C LYS A 11 -5.24 -0.29 -1.64
N TYR A 12 -5.38 -1.48 -1.05
CA TYR A 12 -4.43 -2.59 -1.24
C TYR A 12 -4.48 -3.16 -2.66
N LEU A 13 -5.67 -3.27 -3.24
CA LEU A 13 -5.87 -3.78 -4.60
C LEU A 13 -5.22 -2.86 -5.65
N ILE A 14 -5.41 -1.55 -5.51
CA ILE A 14 -4.78 -0.54 -6.38
C ILE A 14 -3.26 -0.66 -6.32
N MET A 15 -2.68 -0.83 -5.12
CA MET A 15 -1.23 -0.99 -4.93
C MET A 15 -0.67 -2.23 -5.65
N ILE A 16 -1.34 -3.38 -5.52
CA ILE A 16 -0.93 -4.62 -6.18
C ILE A 16 -0.96 -4.45 -7.70
N VAL A 17 -2.02 -3.83 -8.24
CA VAL A 17 -2.16 -3.63 -9.69
C VAL A 17 -1.12 -2.66 -10.22
N THR A 18 -0.89 -1.51 -9.56
CA THR A 18 0.12 -0.53 -10.00
C THR A 18 1.52 -1.12 -9.98
N VAL A 19 1.91 -1.82 -8.93
CA VAL A 19 3.24 -2.47 -8.85
C VAL A 19 3.39 -3.57 -9.92
N THR A 20 2.36 -4.38 -10.14
CA THR A 20 2.41 -5.45 -11.16
C THR A 20 2.56 -4.87 -12.56
N VAL A 21 1.81 -3.80 -12.87
CA VAL A 21 1.88 -3.11 -14.16
C VAL A 21 3.22 -2.40 -14.34
N ALA A 22 3.71 -1.69 -13.32
CA ALA A 22 5.02 -1.04 -13.35
C ALA A 22 6.17 -2.06 -13.56
N THR A 23 6.12 -3.20 -12.87
CA THR A 23 7.12 -4.27 -13.02
C THR A 23 7.08 -4.91 -14.40
N LYS A 24 5.91 -4.94 -15.05
CA LYS A 24 5.78 -5.37 -16.45
C LYS A 24 6.28 -4.32 -17.44
N TYR A 25 6.12 -3.03 -17.13
CA TYR A 25 6.50 -1.94 -18.01
C TYR A 25 8.01 -1.71 -18.05
N VAL A 26 8.71 -1.94 -16.94
CA VAL A 26 10.18 -1.83 -16.87
C VAL A 26 10.82 -3.10 -17.43
N PRO A 27 11.39 -3.10 -18.65
CA PRO A 27 11.83 -4.32 -19.31
C PRO A 27 13.25 -4.74 -18.91
N SER A 28 13.89 -4.02 -17.97
CA SER A 28 15.32 -4.15 -17.68
C SER A 28 15.69 -5.39 -16.86
N CYS A 29 14.72 -6.09 -16.26
CA CYS A 29 14.97 -7.27 -15.42
C CYS A 29 14.19 -8.48 -15.98
N GLY A 30 14.76 -9.20 -16.95
CA GLY A 30 14.10 -10.31 -17.66
C GLY A 30 13.58 -11.45 -16.76
N VAL A 31 14.18 -11.66 -15.58
CA VAL A 31 13.72 -12.65 -14.59
C VAL A 31 12.58 -12.15 -13.71
N LEU A 32 12.51 -10.83 -13.49
CA LEU A 32 11.55 -10.20 -12.60
C LEU A 32 10.17 -10.07 -13.26
N GLN A 33 10.14 -9.93 -14.59
CA GLN A 33 8.89 -9.92 -15.37
C GLN A 33 8.11 -11.24 -15.26
N LYS A 34 8.80 -12.39 -15.24
CA LYS A 34 8.16 -13.71 -15.07
C LYS A 34 7.49 -13.87 -13.70
N HIS A 35 8.03 -13.17 -12.70
CA HIS A 35 7.51 -13.16 -11.33
C HIS A 35 6.82 -11.84 -10.96
N ALA A 36 6.41 -11.02 -11.94
CA ALA A 36 5.81 -9.71 -11.68
C ALA A 36 4.56 -9.80 -10.78
N ILE A 37 3.78 -10.87 -10.91
CA ILE A 37 2.62 -11.15 -10.04
C ILE A 37 3.07 -11.41 -8.60
N TYR A 38 4.17 -12.14 -8.39
CA TYR A 38 4.72 -12.43 -7.07
C TYR A 38 5.23 -11.15 -6.40
N VAL A 39 5.90 -10.29 -7.16
CA VAL A 39 6.37 -8.98 -6.69
C VAL A 39 5.19 -8.08 -6.30
N GLY A 40 4.12 -8.07 -7.11
CA GLY A 40 2.89 -7.36 -6.78
C GLY A 40 2.25 -7.86 -5.47
N LEU A 41 2.22 -9.19 -5.26
CA LEU A 41 1.67 -9.80 -4.05
C LEU A 41 2.50 -9.48 -2.80
N VAL A 42 3.83 -9.52 -2.91
CA VAL A 42 4.76 -9.13 -1.85
C VAL A 42 4.62 -7.65 -1.51
N ALA A 43 4.50 -6.78 -2.52
CA ALA A 43 4.30 -5.35 -2.29
C ALA A 43 2.95 -5.07 -1.60
N GLY A 44 1.87 -5.74 -2.02
CA GLY A 44 0.56 -5.60 -1.39
C GLY A 44 0.55 -6.05 0.07
N THR A 45 1.19 -7.18 0.38
CA THR A 45 1.29 -7.69 1.77
C THR A 45 2.16 -6.79 2.65
N ALA A 46 3.31 -6.33 2.15
CA ALA A 46 4.15 -5.38 2.87
C ALA A 46 3.41 -4.06 3.15
N PHE A 47 2.66 -3.54 2.17
CA PHE A 47 1.87 -2.32 2.35
C PHE A 47 0.72 -2.50 3.35
N ALA A 48 0.05 -3.66 3.35
CA ALA A 48 -0.98 -3.99 4.35
C ALA A 48 -0.40 -4.12 5.76
N LEU A 49 0.79 -4.71 5.89
CA LEU A 49 1.55 -4.76 7.14
C LEU A 49 1.90 -3.34 7.63
N LEU A 50 2.38 -2.47 6.74
CA LEU A 50 2.69 -1.08 7.10
C LEU A 50 1.44 -0.30 7.52
N ASP A 51 0.33 -0.41 6.79
CA ASP A 51 -0.92 0.31 7.13
C ASP A 51 -1.52 -0.19 8.45
N THR A 52 -1.27 -1.46 8.82
CA THR A 52 -1.74 -2.05 10.09
C THR A 52 -0.81 -1.77 11.27
N CYS A 53 0.51 -1.88 11.08
CA CYS A 53 1.50 -1.79 12.15
C CYS A 53 2.02 -0.37 12.39
N TYR A 54 1.91 0.54 11.43
CA TYR A 54 2.39 1.90 11.57
C TYR A 54 1.28 2.78 12.18
N PRO A 55 1.41 3.21 13.45
CA PRO A 55 0.42 4.11 14.03
C PRO A 55 0.41 5.41 13.24
N ARG A 56 -0.80 5.85 12.84
CA ARG A 56 -1.00 7.16 12.23
C ARG A 56 -0.60 8.22 13.26
N ILE A 57 0.62 8.73 13.13
CA ILE A 57 1.11 9.87 13.92
C ILE A 57 0.29 11.09 13.51
N ILE A 58 -0.74 11.39 14.30
CA ILE A 58 -1.39 12.70 14.26
C ILE A 58 -0.49 13.65 15.04
N VAL A 59 0.28 14.47 14.33
CA VAL A 59 0.95 15.60 14.97
C VAL A 59 -0.13 16.64 15.23
N THR A 60 -0.72 16.59 16.42
CA THR A 60 -1.52 17.71 16.91
C THR A 60 -0.55 18.83 17.22
N ASP A 61 -0.43 19.78 16.29
CA ASP A 61 0.24 21.05 16.56
C ASP A 61 -0.60 21.75 17.64
N ASN A 62 -0.04 21.89 18.85
CA ASN A 62 -0.71 22.52 19.99
C ASN A 62 -0.71 24.06 19.85
N HIS A 63 -0.85 24.57 18.62
CA HIS A 63 -0.89 26.00 18.29
C HIS A 63 -2.22 26.39 17.62
N ASP A 64 -3.27 25.59 17.82
CA ASP A 64 -4.67 25.88 17.41
C ASP A 64 -5.65 25.54 18.54
N GLN A 65 -5.31 25.93 19.77
CA GLN A 65 -6.21 25.91 20.94
C GLN A 65 -6.38 27.31 21.57
N LEU A 66 -5.88 28.36 20.90
CA LEU A 66 -5.93 29.74 21.42
C LEU A 66 -6.38 30.78 20.37
N ALA A 67 -7.29 30.40 19.47
CA ALA A 67 -8.08 31.35 18.70
C ALA A 67 -9.43 30.74 18.30
N VAL A 68 -10.43 30.99 19.15
CA VAL A 68 -11.84 31.29 18.83
C VAL A 68 -12.52 30.45 17.75
#